data_AF-A0A091C7E0-F1
#
_entry.id   AF-A0A091C7E0-F1
#
_cell.length_a   1.000
_cell.length_b   1.000
_cell.length_c   1.000
_cell.angle_alpha   90.00
_cell.angle_beta   90.00
_cell.angle_gamma   90.00
#
_symmetry.space_group_name_H-M   'P 1'
#
loop_
_entity.id
_entity.type
_entity.pdbx_description
1 polymer ?
#
loop_
_entity_poly.entity_id
_entity_poly.type
_entity_poly.pdbx_seq_one_letter_code
_entity_poly.pdbx_strand_id
1 'polypeptide(L)'
;MDPVVGRDKEVKRLVQILSRRTKNNPALVGEPGVGKTAIAEGLAQKIVNGEVPQDMEPKRLMMLDMGALVAGTKYRGEFEDRMKKTH
;
A
#
# COMPACT_ATOMS: atom_id res chain seq x y z
N MET A 1 -6.87 -4.32 -14.58
CA MET A 1 -7.46 -4.11 -13.25
C MET A 1 -8.81 -3.48 -13.46
N ASP A 2 -9.86 -4.04 -12.87
CA ASP A 2 -11.18 -3.45 -12.94
C ASP A 2 -11.17 -2.05 -12.28
N PRO A 3 -11.91 -1.08 -12.82
CA PRO A 3 -12.01 0.23 -12.21
C PRO A 3 -12.62 0.10 -10.82
N VAL A 4 -12.01 0.77 -9.84
CA VAL A 4 -12.49 0.74 -8.46
C VAL A 4 -13.71 1.64 -8.33
N VAL A 5 -14.91 1.07 -8.47
CA VAL A 5 -16.16 1.84 -8.40
C VAL A 5 -16.55 2.09 -6.94
N GLY A 6 -16.86 3.35 -6.61
CA GLY A 6 -17.47 3.72 -5.33
C GLY A 6 -16.53 3.88 -4.14
N ARG A 7 -15.20 3.82 -4.33
CA ARG A 7 -14.18 3.99 -3.25
C ARG A 7 -13.38 5.29 -3.33
N ASP A 8 -13.84 6.25 -4.13
CA ASP A 8 -13.12 7.51 -4.36
C ASP A 8 -12.84 8.29 -3.07
N LYS A 9 -13.77 8.23 -2.09
CA LYS A 9 -13.61 8.94 -0.82
C LYS A 9 -12.48 8.36 0.00
N GLU A 10 -12.41 7.03 0.08
CA GLU A 10 -11.37 6.29 0.79
C GLU A 10 -10.00 6.49 0.13
N VAL A 11 -9.93 6.43 -1.20
CA VAL A 11 -8.69 6.68 -1.96
C VAL A 11 -8.22 8.12 -1.75
N LYS A 12 -9.11 9.11 -1.86
CA LYS A 12 -8.76 10.53 -1.56
C LYS A 12 -8.25 10.68 -0.13
N ARG A 13 -8.85 9.97 0.83
CA ARG A 13 -8.40 9.99 2.23
C ARG A 13 -7.02 9.38 2.41
N LEU A 14 -6.69 8.30 1.70
CA LEU A 14 -5.35 7.70 1.70
C LEU A 14 -4.30 8.72 1.23
N VAL A 15 -4.54 9.36 0.09
CA VAL A 15 -3.65 10.40 -0.47
C VAL A 15 -3.43 11.49 0.57
N GLN A 16 -4.49 12.03 1.17
CA GLN A 16 -4.39 13.06 2.21
C GLN A 16 -3.58 12.63 3.44
N ILE A 17 -3.65 11.36 3.84
CA ILE A 17 -2.87 10.86 5.00
C ILE A 17 -1.40 10.71 4.62
N LEU A 18 -1.12 10.13 3.45
CA LEU A 18 0.23 9.89 2.94
C LEU A 18 1.02 11.19 2.71
N SER A 19 0.33 12.28 2.33
CA SER A 19 0.95 13.61 2.15
C SER A 19 1.22 14.37 3.46
N ARG A 20 0.90 13.82 4.64
CA ARG A 20 1.17 14.50 5.92
C ARG A 20 2.65 14.47 6.27
N ARG A 21 3.11 15.49 6.99
CA ARG A 21 4.46 15.52 7.57
C ARG A 21 4.65 14.51 8.70
N THR A 22 3.59 14.22 9.46
CA THR A 22 3.61 13.27 10.59
C THR A 22 2.38 12.38 10.56
N LYS A 23 2.50 11.16 11.13
CA LYS A 23 1.43 10.15 11.13
C LYS A 23 0.87 9.89 9.71
N ASN A 24 1.78 9.69 8.76
CA ASN A 24 1.50 9.49 7.34
C ASN A 24 1.32 8.02 6.96
N ASN A 25 1.19 7.11 7.92
CA ASN A 25 1.00 5.68 7.71
C ASN A 25 -0.48 5.31 7.90
N PRO A 26 -1.30 5.26 6.84
CA PRO A 26 -2.69 4.85 6.96
C PRO A 26 -2.82 3.35 7.23
N ALA A 27 -3.80 2.97 8.05
CA ALA A 27 -4.19 1.58 8.27
C ALA A 27 -5.66 1.39 7.85
N LEU A 28 -5.91 0.51 6.89
CA LEU A 28 -7.25 0.19 6.41
C LEU A 28 -7.90 -0.88 7.31
N VAL A 29 -8.89 -0.48 8.10
CA VAL A 29 -9.61 -1.34 9.04
C VAL A 29 -11.02 -1.65 8.52
N GLY A 30 -11.50 -2.86 8.79
CA GLY A 30 -12.79 -3.37 8.30
C GLY A 30 -12.81 -4.91 8.29
N GLU A 31 -13.98 -5.49 8.02
CA GLU A 31 -14.15 -6.94 7.94
C GLU A 31 -13.35 -7.56 6.78
N PRO A 32 -13.04 -8.86 6.81
CA PRO A 32 -12.49 -9.58 5.67
C PRO A 32 -13.41 -9.47 4.44
N GLY A 33 -12.85 -9.34 3.24
CA GLY A 33 -13.63 -9.33 2.00
C GLY A 33 -14.28 -7.98 1.61
N VAL A 34 -14.23 -6.94 2.45
CA VAL A 34 -14.84 -5.62 2.15
C VAL A 34 -14.14 -4.82 1.05
N GLY A 35 -13.08 -5.37 0.43
CA GLY A 35 -12.38 -4.71 -0.68
C GLY A 35 -11.29 -3.72 -0.25
N LYS A 36 -10.61 -3.95 0.88
CA LYS A 36 -9.46 -3.12 1.30
C LYS A 36 -8.36 -3.06 0.22
N THR A 37 -8.13 -4.17 -0.47
CA THR A 37 -7.18 -4.27 -1.59
C THR A 37 -7.57 -3.35 -2.74
N ALA A 38 -8.87 -3.27 -3.07
CA ALA A 38 -9.36 -2.38 -4.13
C ALA A 38 -9.06 -0.90 -3.83
N ILE A 39 -9.04 -0.49 -2.56
CA ILE A 39 -8.65 0.88 -2.19
C ILE A 39 -7.16 1.13 -2.51
N ALA A 40 -6.28 0.15 -2.26
CA ALA A 40 -4.86 0.26 -2.60
C ALA A 40 -4.62 0.27 -4.13
N GLU A 41 -5.38 -0.53 -4.88
CA GLU A 41 -5.35 -0.52 -6.35
C GLU A 41 -5.84 0.81 -6.93
N GLY A 42 -6.89 1.40 -6.35
CA GLY A 42 -7.37 2.73 -6.73
C GLY A 42 -6.34 3.83 -6.45
N LEU A 43 -5.57 3.71 -5.37
CA LEU A 43 -4.43 4.60 -5.12
C LEU A 43 -3.35 4.43 -6.20
N ALA A 44 -3.03 3.20 -6.60
CA ALA A 44 -2.07 2.94 -7.66
C ALA A 44 -2.51 3.57 -9.00
N GLN A 45 -3.79 3.44 -9.35
CA GLN A 45 -4.36 4.07 -10.55
C GLN A 45 -4.20 5.60 -10.50
N LYS A 46 -4.48 6.24 -9.37
CA LYS A 46 -4.30 7.69 -9.23
C LYS A 46 -2.85 8.13 -9.37
N ILE A 47 -1.89 7.37 -8.83
CA ILE A 47 -0.47 7.68 -8.97
C ILE A 47 -0.07 7.62 -10.45
N VAL A 48 -0.48 6.57 -11.17
CA VAL A 48 -0.19 6.40 -12.61
C VAL A 48 -0.84 7.50 -13.46
N ASN A 49 -2.05 7.93 -13.10
CA ASN A 49 -2.78 8.97 -13.82
C ASN A 49 -2.34 10.41 -13.48
N GLY A 50 -1.40 10.60 -12.54
CA GLY A 50 -1.03 11.94 -12.07
C GLY A 50 -2.13 12.64 -11.27
N GLU A 51 -3.08 11.88 -10.71
CA GLU A 51 -4.18 12.40 -9.88
C GLU A 51 -3.82 12.44 -8.38
N VAL A 52 -2.54 12.65 -8.08
CA VAL A 52 -1.98 12.75 -6.74
C VAL A 52 -1.13 14.01 -6.62
N PRO A 53 -0.84 14.50 -5.41
CA PRO A 53 0.11 15.59 -5.22
C PRO A 53 1.47 15.30 -5.87
N GLN A 54 2.13 16.35 -6.35
CA GLN A 54 3.40 16.26 -7.09
C GLN A 54 4.52 15.55 -6.32
N ASP A 55 4.50 15.62 -4.98
CA ASP A 55 5.44 14.92 -4.11
C ASP A 55 5.20 13.40 -4.02
N MET A 56 4.06 12.91 -4.54
CA MET A 56 3.69 11.50 -4.60
C MET A 56 3.82 10.90 -6.00
N GLU A 57 3.76 11.70 -7.07
CA GLU A 57 3.95 11.22 -8.45
C GLU A 57 5.22 10.39 -8.67
N PRO A 58 6.42 10.77 -8.16
CA PRO A 58 7.63 9.97 -8.39
C PRO A 58 7.73 8.73 -7.48
N LYS A 59 6.78 8.52 -6.55
CA LYS A 59 6.87 7.45 -5.55
C LYS A 59 6.32 6.14 -6.10
N ARG A 60 7.00 5.04 -5.81
CA ARG A 60 6.57 3.68 -6.21
C ARG A 60 5.69 3.07 -5.12
N LEU A 61 4.56 2.50 -5.51
CA LEU A 61 3.74 1.67 -4.64
C LEU A 61 4.24 0.23 -4.69
N MET A 62 4.53 -0.35 -3.52
CA MET A 62 5.04 -1.73 -3.40
C MET A 62 4.09 -2.56 -2.53
N MET A 63 3.88 -3.81 -2.92
CA MET A 63 3.17 -4.80 -2.11
C MET A 63 4.19 -5.71 -1.43
N LEU A 64 4.06 -5.90 -0.13
CA LEU A 64 4.87 -6.83 0.64
C LEU A 64 4.10 -8.14 0.83
N ASP A 65 4.59 -9.23 0.25
CA ASP A 65 4.03 -10.56 0.46
C ASP A 65 4.71 -11.24 1.66
N MET A 66 4.00 -11.33 2.77
CA MET A 66 4.45 -12.01 3.98
C MET A 66 4.65 -13.51 3.76
N GLY A 67 3.86 -14.13 2.87
CA GLY A 67 4.01 -15.55 2.53
C GLY A 67 5.35 -15.83 1.84
N ALA A 68 5.73 -14.99 0.88
CA ALA A 68 7.04 -15.06 0.22
C ALA A 68 8.21 -14.80 1.20
N LEU A 69 8.03 -13.92 2.18
CA LEU A 69 9.06 -13.66 3.20
C LEU A 69 9.26 -14.85 4.13
N VAL A 70 8.18 -15.55 4.50
CA VAL A 70 8.20 -16.71 5.41
C VAL A 70 8.59 -18.00 4.68
N ALA A 71 8.30 -18.10 3.37
CA ALA A 71 8.69 -19.24 2.55
C ALA A 71 10.23 -19.35 2.48
N GLY A 72 10.77 -20.34 3.19
CA GLY A 72 12.20 -20.65 3.24
C GLY A 72 12.92 -20.21 4.51
N THR A 73 12.26 -19.56 5.47
CA THR A 73 12.87 -19.27 6.78
C THR A 73 12.64 -20.46 7.71
N LYS A 74 13.64 -21.34 7.84
CA LYS A 74 13.57 -22.48 8.78
C LYS A 74 14.07 -22.10 10.17
N TYR A 75 14.82 -21.00 10.29
CA TYR A 75 15.47 -20.59 11.52
C TYR A 75 15.08 -19.18 11.95
N ARG A 76 14.94 -18.99 13.27
CA ARG A 76 14.63 -17.70 13.91
C ARG A 76 15.79 -16.73 13.64
N GLY A 77 15.58 -15.75 12.76
CA GLY A 77 16.58 -14.74 12.35
C GLY A 77 16.60 -14.47 10.83
N GLU A 78 16.39 -15.49 10.01
CA GLU A 78 16.41 -15.36 8.54
C GLU A 78 15.31 -14.45 7.98
N PHE A 79 14.19 -14.33 8.72
CA PHE A 79 13.08 -13.43 8.40
C PHE A 79 13.47 -11.95 8.55
N GLU A 80 14.18 -11.60 9.62
CA GLU A 80 14.61 -10.21 9.87
C GLU A 80 15.67 -9.76 8.85
N ASP A 81 16.58 -10.66 8.46
CA ASP A 81 17.59 -10.39 7.44
C ASP A 81 17.00 -10.20 6.05
N ARG A 82 15.90 -10.90 5.72
CA ARG A 82 15.15 -10.69 4.48
C ARG A 82 14.38 -9.37 4.48
N MET A 83 13.77 -8.99 5.61
CA MET A 83 13.12 -7.67 5.72
C MET A 83 14.09 -6.53 5.47
N LYS A 84 15.33 -6.60 5.97
CA LYS A 84 16.35 -5.56 5.76
C LYS A 84 16.86 -5.45 4.32
N LYS A 85 16.76 -6.52 3.52
CA LYS A 85 17.27 -6.57 2.14
C LYS A 85 16.35 -5.94 1.09
N THR A 86 15.13 -5.53 1.44
CA THR A 86 14.14 -5.02 0.47
C THR A 86 14.30 -3.50 0.24
N HIS A 87 15.52 -2.98 0.27
CA HIS A 87 15.82 -1.57 -0.02
C HIS A 87 16.06 -1.30 -1.51
#